data_AF-A0A179CYG8-F1
#
_entry.id   AF-A0A179CYG8-F1
#
_cell.length_a   1.000
_cell.length_b   1.000
_cell.length_c   1.000
_cell.angle_alpha   90.00
_cell.angle_beta   90.00
_cell.angle_gamma   90.00
#
_symmetry.space_group_name_H-M   'P 1'
#
loop_
_entity.id
_entity.type
_entity.pdbx_description
1 polymer ?
#
loop_
_entity_poly.entity_id
_entity_poly.type
_entity_poly.pdbx_seq_one_letter_code
_entity_poly.pdbx_strand_id
1 'polypeptide(L)'
;MYQLTSTTDGNGLTTYNVSVAGDLSNITTITNNNGNTLTIGNGTTTVNTNGTAAVDPNSNATDIATIGDIVNTINNVSWLVAGNGDIKENITAGEVVNFVDGNNTVAVVTANATTGGADVTYHVEGDLTNITSISNNEGTTISLGNNTVNVNNATVSNVANGTNATDAVNLAQLNASKAYVKAGNFTTVTSTSDANGTTYIVNAEKTVVTEGDNVNITTTTTAEGLTTYTVNVAGELNNITTINNNGTTFTFGNGTTTVSDEGKSKYLNRCKYHGCGNHWRYCEYD
;
A
#
# COMPACT_ATOMS: atom_id res chain seq x y z
N MET A 1 -30.81 -89.69 -28.83
CA MET A 1 -31.66 -90.34 -27.80
C MET A 1 -31.81 -89.36 -26.66
N TYR A 2 -33.02 -89.23 -26.10
CA TYR A 2 -33.24 -88.50 -24.86
C TYR A 2 -33.74 -89.47 -23.78
N GLN A 3 -33.37 -89.23 -22.52
CA GLN A 3 -33.87 -89.96 -21.37
C GLN A 3 -34.56 -88.97 -20.43
N LEU A 4 -35.80 -89.25 -20.04
CA LEU A 4 -36.55 -88.46 -19.06
C LEU A 4 -36.62 -89.23 -17.74
N THR A 5 -36.24 -88.58 -16.64
CA THR A 5 -36.47 -89.08 -15.28
C THR A 5 -37.05 -87.96 -14.42
N SER A 6 -37.79 -88.29 -13.37
CA SER A 6 -38.25 -87.30 -12.40
C SER A 6 -38.11 -87.79 -10.98
N THR A 7 -37.89 -86.86 -10.05
CA THR A 7 -37.78 -87.11 -8.61
C THR A 7 -38.53 -86.02 -7.85
N THR A 8 -39.33 -86.40 -6.86
CA THR A 8 -40.02 -85.45 -5.97
C THR A 8 -39.37 -85.49 -4.60
N ASP A 9 -39.00 -84.33 -4.07
CA ASP A 9 -38.39 -84.23 -2.75
C ASP A 9 -39.43 -84.31 -1.61
N GLY A 10 -38.96 -84.38 -0.36
CA GLY A 10 -39.82 -84.43 0.83
C GLY A 10 -40.66 -83.17 1.08
N ASN A 11 -40.39 -82.08 0.34
CA ASN A 11 -41.13 -80.82 0.39
C ASN A 11 -42.12 -80.66 -0.79
N GLY A 12 -42.20 -81.67 -1.68
CA GLY A 12 -43.11 -81.69 -2.83
C GLY A 12 -42.56 -81.05 -4.10
N LEU A 13 -41.30 -80.60 -4.15
CA LEU A 13 -40.68 -80.09 -5.37
C LEU A 13 -40.35 -81.25 -6.30
N THR A 14 -40.88 -81.23 -7.52
CA THR A 14 -40.59 -82.25 -8.55
C THR A 14 -39.58 -81.73 -9.56
N THR A 15 -38.43 -82.39 -9.64
CA THR A 15 -37.38 -82.12 -10.63
C THR A 15 -37.55 -83.07 -11.81
N TYR A 16 -37.57 -82.53 -13.02
CA TYR A 16 -37.56 -83.29 -14.26
C TYR A 16 -36.17 -83.21 -14.89
N ASN A 17 -35.51 -84.35 -15.10
CA ASN A 17 -34.20 -84.46 -15.71
C ASN A 17 -34.36 -85.00 -17.13
N VAL A 18 -33.95 -84.21 -18.12
CA VAL A 18 -33.88 -84.61 -19.52
C VAL A 18 -32.42 -84.73 -19.91
N SER A 19 -31.96 -85.94 -20.18
CA SER A 19 -30.61 -86.18 -20.73
C SER A 19 -30.70 -86.26 -22.25
N VAL A 20 -30.01 -85.39 -22.97
CA VAL A 20 -29.93 -85.41 -24.44
C VAL A 20 -28.51 -85.72 -24.90
N ALA A 21 -28.37 -86.35 -26.06
CA ALA A 21 -27.07 -86.54 -26.70
C ALA A 21 -26.75 -85.34 -27.61
N GLY A 22 -25.53 -84.79 -27.51
CA GLY A 22 -25.06 -83.65 -28.30
C GLY A 22 -24.60 -82.46 -27.46
N ASP A 23 -24.22 -81.36 -28.12
CA ASP A 23 -23.86 -80.11 -27.45
C ASP A 23 -25.11 -79.35 -26.98
N LEU A 24 -25.13 -78.97 -25.70
CA LEU A 24 -26.21 -78.22 -25.06
C LEU A 24 -26.34 -76.80 -25.60
N SER A 25 -25.29 -76.26 -26.24
CA SER A 25 -25.31 -74.93 -26.89
C SER A 25 -26.35 -74.81 -28.01
N ASN A 26 -26.79 -75.94 -28.57
CA ASN A 26 -27.81 -75.97 -29.63
C ASN A 26 -29.26 -75.99 -29.10
N ILE A 27 -29.47 -76.07 -27.79
CA ILE A 27 -30.80 -76.03 -27.20
C ILE A 27 -31.24 -74.56 -27.09
N THR A 28 -32.11 -74.13 -27.99
CA THR A 28 -32.63 -72.74 -28.01
C THR A 28 -34.00 -72.61 -27.37
N THR A 29 -34.77 -73.70 -27.26
CA THR A 29 -36.12 -73.68 -26.67
C THR A 29 -36.43 -74.97 -25.90
N ILE A 30 -37.24 -74.87 -24.86
CA ILE A 30 -37.88 -75.98 -24.16
C ILE A 30 -39.39 -75.75 -24.22
N THR A 31 -40.15 -76.69 -24.80
CA THR A 31 -41.61 -76.57 -24.91
C THR A 31 -42.30 -77.60 -24.03
N ASN A 32 -43.29 -77.19 -23.24
CA ASN A 32 -44.09 -78.13 -22.46
C ASN A 32 -45.24 -78.74 -23.28
N ASN A 33 -45.90 -79.76 -22.74
CA ASN A 33 -47.02 -80.44 -23.41
C ASN A 33 -48.24 -79.55 -23.65
N ASN A 34 -48.33 -78.40 -22.98
CA ASN A 34 -49.34 -77.37 -23.19
C ASN A 34 -48.94 -76.37 -24.29
N GLY A 35 -47.79 -76.56 -24.95
CA GLY A 35 -47.30 -75.70 -26.03
C GLY A 35 -46.58 -74.43 -25.57
N ASN A 36 -46.34 -74.24 -24.27
CA ASN A 36 -45.59 -73.08 -23.76
C ASN A 36 -44.09 -73.32 -23.93
N THR A 37 -43.40 -72.32 -24.48
CA THR A 37 -41.96 -72.36 -24.78
C THR A 37 -41.18 -71.50 -23.80
N LEU A 38 -40.11 -72.05 -23.22
CA LEU A 38 -39.03 -71.29 -22.61
C LEU A 38 -37.90 -71.16 -23.63
N THR A 39 -37.58 -69.94 -24.03
CA THR A 39 -36.50 -69.67 -24.99
C THR A 39 -35.22 -69.30 -24.24
N ILE A 40 -34.13 -69.98 -24.56
CA ILE A 40 -32.82 -69.81 -23.91
C ILE A 40 -31.93 -68.97 -24.81
N GLY A 41 -31.33 -67.91 -24.26
CA GLY A 41 -30.37 -67.07 -24.97
C GLY A 41 -30.99 -66.17 -26.05
N ASN A 42 -32.30 -65.95 -26.00
CA ASN A 42 -33.01 -65.03 -26.90
C ASN A 42 -33.33 -63.68 -26.24
N GLY A 43 -33.11 -63.58 -24.92
CA GLY A 43 -33.21 -62.32 -24.21
C GLY A 43 -31.95 -61.50 -24.44
N THR A 44 -32.13 -60.24 -24.87
CA THR A 44 -31.04 -59.28 -25.02
C THR A 44 -31.39 -58.00 -24.29
N THR A 45 -30.34 -57.25 -23.94
CA THR A 45 -30.43 -56.02 -23.17
C THR A 45 -29.67 -54.92 -23.89
N THR A 46 -30.11 -53.69 -23.69
CA THR A 46 -29.51 -52.49 -24.27
C THR A 46 -29.27 -51.44 -23.20
N VAL A 47 -28.60 -50.35 -23.56
CA VAL A 47 -28.36 -49.20 -22.68
C VAL A 47 -29.02 -47.97 -23.29
N ASN A 48 -29.87 -47.32 -22.50
CA ASN A 48 -30.55 -46.07 -22.86
C ASN A 48 -29.53 -44.93 -23.00
N THR A 49 -29.91 -43.85 -23.68
CA THR A 49 -29.07 -42.65 -23.83
C THR A 49 -28.70 -41.98 -22.50
N ASN A 50 -29.49 -42.20 -21.45
CA ASN A 50 -29.20 -41.72 -20.09
C ASN A 50 -28.30 -42.68 -19.28
N GLY A 51 -27.76 -43.73 -19.90
CA GLY A 51 -26.83 -44.68 -19.29
C GLY A 51 -27.48 -45.85 -18.54
N THR A 52 -28.82 -45.90 -18.46
CA THR A 52 -29.53 -46.98 -17.75
C THR A 52 -29.72 -48.23 -18.62
N ALA A 53 -29.72 -49.42 -18.02
CA ALA A 53 -30.05 -50.65 -18.73
C ALA A 53 -31.55 -50.71 -19.10
N ALA A 54 -31.84 -51.36 -20.23
CA ALA A 54 -33.19 -51.67 -20.68
C ALA A 54 -33.24 -53.05 -21.36
N VAL A 55 -34.45 -53.63 -21.44
CA VAL A 55 -34.71 -54.78 -22.31
C VAL A 55 -34.64 -54.29 -23.76
N ASP A 56 -33.98 -55.05 -24.63
CA ASP A 56 -33.94 -54.70 -26.06
C ASP A 56 -35.37 -54.69 -26.64
N PRO A 57 -35.72 -53.72 -27.52
CA PRO A 57 -37.06 -53.68 -28.13
C PRO A 57 -37.48 -54.96 -28.87
N ASN A 58 -36.53 -55.81 -29.28
CA ASN A 58 -36.77 -57.08 -29.95
C ASN A 58 -36.79 -58.29 -28.98
N SER A 59 -36.67 -58.06 -27.67
CA SER A 59 -36.74 -59.09 -26.63
C SER A 59 -37.93 -58.84 -25.69
N ASN A 60 -38.38 -59.89 -25.01
CA ASN A 60 -39.38 -59.80 -23.96
C ASN A 60 -38.71 -59.78 -22.58
N ALA A 61 -39.33 -59.11 -21.61
CA ALA A 61 -38.84 -59.08 -20.23
C ALA A 61 -38.77 -60.47 -19.55
N THR A 62 -39.42 -61.47 -20.14
CA THR A 62 -39.41 -62.88 -19.68
C THR A 62 -38.38 -63.74 -20.40
N ASP A 63 -37.71 -63.23 -21.44
CA ASP A 63 -36.72 -64.00 -22.19
C ASP A 63 -35.43 -64.18 -21.37
N ILE A 64 -34.76 -65.33 -21.54
CA ILE A 64 -33.51 -65.62 -20.85
C ILE A 64 -32.34 -65.00 -21.61
N ALA A 65 -31.60 -64.11 -20.97
CA ALA A 65 -30.34 -63.56 -21.47
C ALA A 65 -29.14 -64.48 -21.18
N THR A 66 -28.08 -64.36 -21.97
CA THR A 66 -26.82 -65.07 -21.71
C THR A 66 -25.94 -64.29 -20.71
N ILE A 67 -24.93 -64.97 -20.16
CA ILE A 67 -23.90 -64.30 -19.33
C ILE A 67 -23.18 -63.21 -20.13
N GLY A 68 -22.96 -63.44 -21.43
CA GLY A 68 -22.34 -62.46 -22.33
C GLY A 68 -23.17 -61.18 -22.42
N ASP A 69 -24.49 -61.30 -22.59
CA ASP A 69 -25.41 -60.15 -22.66
C ASP A 69 -25.38 -59.33 -21.36
N ILE A 70 -25.43 -60.02 -20.22
CA ILE A 70 -25.41 -59.38 -18.90
C ILE A 70 -24.09 -58.63 -18.68
N VAL A 71 -22.95 -59.27 -18.94
CA VAL A 71 -21.63 -58.63 -18.77
C VAL A 71 -21.48 -57.45 -19.73
N ASN A 72 -21.94 -57.60 -20.98
CA ASN A 72 -21.91 -56.53 -21.95
C ASN A 72 -22.72 -55.32 -21.46
N THR A 73 -23.96 -55.53 -21.01
CA THR A 73 -24.78 -54.44 -20.48
C THR A 73 -24.19 -53.79 -19.24
N ILE A 74 -23.67 -54.58 -18.29
CA ILE A 74 -23.02 -54.04 -17.07
C ILE A 74 -21.81 -53.16 -17.43
N ASN A 75 -21.02 -53.55 -18.41
CA ASN A 75 -19.86 -52.77 -18.82
C ASN A 75 -20.23 -51.51 -19.61
N ASN A 76 -21.45 -51.42 -20.15
CA ASN A 76 -21.90 -50.27 -20.95
C ASN A 76 -22.90 -49.36 -20.21
N VAL A 77 -23.52 -49.81 -19.11
CA VAL A 77 -24.30 -48.88 -18.27
C VAL A 77 -23.38 -47.83 -17.69
N SER A 78 -23.88 -46.61 -17.62
CA SER A 78 -23.11 -45.45 -17.24
C SER A 78 -23.92 -44.52 -16.33
N TRP A 79 -23.20 -43.64 -15.66
CA TRP A 79 -23.77 -42.47 -15.01
C TRP A 79 -23.20 -41.21 -15.67
N LEU A 80 -23.90 -40.08 -15.52
CA LEU A 80 -23.60 -38.85 -16.23
C LEU A 80 -22.81 -37.90 -15.31
N VAL A 81 -21.70 -37.33 -15.81
CA VAL A 81 -20.99 -36.22 -15.17
C VAL A 81 -21.39 -34.92 -15.85
N ALA A 82 -21.86 -33.94 -15.08
CA ALA A 82 -22.18 -32.62 -15.58
C ALA A 82 -21.28 -31.53 -14.98
N GLY A 83 -20.92 -30.54 -15.79
CA GLY A 83 -20.20 -29.34 -15.38
C GLY A 83 -21.07 -28.11 -15.62
N ASN A 84 -21.44 -27.40 -14.55
CA ASN A 84 -22.29 -26.21 -14.60
C ASN A 84 -23.64 -26.41 -15.34
N GLY A 85 -24.25 -27.59 -15.19
CA GLY A 85 -25.55 -27.93 -15.77
C GLY A 85 -25.50 -28.69 -17.09
N ASP A 86 -24.36 -28.71 -17.79
CA ASP A 86 -24.19 -29.45 -19.04
C ASP A 86 -23.54 -30.81 -18.80
N ILE A 87 -24.09 -31.88 -19.40
CA ILE A 87 -23.43 -33.19 -19.42
C ILE A 87 -22.11 -33.08 -20.19
N LYS A 88 -21.03 -33.54 -19.57
CA LYS A 88 -19.68 -33.53 -20.14
C LYS A 88 -19.19 -34.93 -20.51
N GLU A 89 -19.59 -35.95 -19.75
CA GLU A 89 -19.12 -37.32 -19.98
C GLU A 89 -20.10 -38.37 -19.42
N ASN A 90 -20.08 -39.57 -20.01
CA ASN A 90 -20.74 -40.76 -19.49
C ASN A 90 -19.68 -41.71 -18.92
N ILE A 91 -19.78 -42.06 -17.64
CA ILE A 91 -18.80 -42.91 -16.96
C ILE A 91 -19.35 -44.33 -16.82
N THR A 92 -18.71 -45.27 -17.50
CA THR A 92 -19.02 -46.70 -17.53
C THR A 92 -18.21 -47.48 -16.48
N ALA A 93 -18.50 -48.78 -16.33
CA ALA A 93 -17.81 -49.62 -15.37
C ALA A 93 -16.31 -49.78 -15.73
N GLY A 94 -15.44 -49.53 -14.76
CA GLY A 94 -13.98 -49.65 -14.90
C GLY A 94 -13.28 -48.35 -15.31
N GLU A 95 -14.04 -47.30 -15.66
CA GLU A 95 -13.47 -45.97 -15.89
C GLU A 95 -13.15 -45.26 -14.58
N VAL A 96 -12.23 -44.28 -14.65
CA VAL A 96 -11.74 -43.52 -13.52
C VAL A 96 -12.08 -42.06 -13.70
N VAL A 97 -12.69 -41.46 -12.69
CA VAL A 97 -12.87 -40.00 -12.59
C VAL A 97 -11.73 -39.43 -11.76
N ASN A 98 -10.93 -38.56 -12.37
CA ASN A 98 -9.82 -37.91 -11.70
C ASN A 98 -10.20 -36.48 -11.28
N PHE A 99 -10.12 -36.19 -9.99
CA PHE A 99 -10.28 -34.83 -9.46
C PHE A 99 -8.93 -34.14 -9.50
N VAL A 100 -8.80 -33.15 -10.37
CA VAL A 100 -7.54 -32.45 -10.63
C VAL A 100 -7.51 -31.10 -9.93
N ASP A 101 -6.30 -30.65 -9.62
CA ASP A 101 -6.08 -29.30 -9.10
C ASP A 101 -6.43 -28.26 -10.14
N GLY A 102 -7.13 -27.22 -9.69
CA GLY A 102 -7.37 -26.00 -10.45
C GLY A 102 -6.29 -24.96 -10.16
N ASN A 103 -6.34 -23.82 -10.85
CA ASN A 103 -5.42 -22.72 -10.54
C ASN A 103 -5.69 -22.19 -9.12
N ASN A 104 -4.69 -22.28 -8.24
CA ASN A 104 -4.74 -21.93 -6.82
C ASN A 104 -5.71 -22.76 -5.96
N THR A 105 -6.16 -23.93 -6.43
CA THR A 105 -7.06 -24.81 -5.67
C THR A 105 -6.58 -26.26 -5.75
N VAL A 106 -6.57 -26.95 -4.62
CA VAL A 106 -6.17 -28.35 -4.52
C VAL A 106 -7.39 -29.23 -4.30
N ALA A 107 -7.51 -30.30 -5.08
CA ALA A 107 -8.49 -31.35 -4.88
C ALA A 107 -7.88 -32.44 -3.98
N VAL A 108 -8.59 -32.82 -2.92
CA VAL A 108 -8.16 -33.86 -1.99
C VAL A 108 -9.22 -34.94 -1.93
N VAL A 109 -8.87 -36.14 -2.38
CA VAL A 109 -9.73 -37.32 -2.37
C VAL A 109 -9.22 -38.31 -1.33
N THR A 110 -10.08 -38.70 -0.39
CA THR A 110 -9.75 -39.67 0.66
C THR A 110 -10.80 -40.76 0.74
N ALA A 111 -10.39 -41.99 1.05
CA ALA A 111 -11.35 -43.07 1.24
C ALA A 111 -12.14 -42.88 2.54
N ASN A 112 -13.46 -42.94 2.46
CA ASN A 112 -14.34 -42.88 3.63
C ASN A 112 -14.68 -44.29 4.10
N ALA A 113 -13.99 -44.75 5.14
CA ALA A 113 -14.19 -46.09 5.71
C ALA A 113 -15.53 -46.25 6.45
N THR A 114 -16.18 -45.15 6.85
CA THR A 114 -17.45 -45.20 7.58
C THR A 114 -18.63 -45.44 6.64
N THR A 115 -18.63 -44.78 5.48
CA THR A 115 -19.72 -44.84 4.49
C THR A 115 -19.44 -45.79 3.34
N GLY A 116 -18.19 -46.26 3.17
CA GLY A 116 -17.79 -47.17 2.09
C GLY A 116 -17.62 -46.49 0.73
N GLY A 117 -17.08 -45.26 0.71
CA GLY A 117 -16.90 -44.45 -0.50
C GLY A 117 -15.66 -43.55 -0.46
N ALA A 118 -15.76 -42.36 -1.05
CA ALA A 118 -14.70 -41.35 -1.04
C ALA A 118 -15.24 -39.99 -0.59
N ASP A 119 -14.49 -39.29 0.26
CA ASP A 119 -14.69 -37.88 0.57
C ASP A 119 -13.81 -37.05 -0.36
N VAL A 120 -14.43 -36.09 -1.05
CA VAL A 120 -13.74 -35.13 -1.92
C VAL A 120 -13.85 -33.76 -1.28
N THR A 121 -12.71 -33.16 -0.97
CA THR A 121 -12.61 -31.81 -0.41
C THR A 121 -11.74 -30.94 -1.30
N TYR A 122 -11.91 -29.62 -1.17
CA TYR A 122 -11.12 -28.64 -1.91
C TYR A 122 -10.60 -27.60 -0.93
N HIS A 123 -9.37 -27.17 -1.14
CA HIS A 123 -8.81 -26.02 -0.42
C HIS A 123 -8.08 -25.09 -1.38
N VAL A 124 -7.84 -23.88 -0.91
CA VAL A 124 -7.07 -22.87 -1.63
C VAL A 124 -5.60 -23.02 -1.24
N GLU A 125 -4.71 -22.87 -2.23
CA GLU A 125 -3.27 -22.92 -2.02
C GLU A 125 -2.80 -21.86 -1.02
N GLY A 126 -1.68 -22.13 -0.32
CA GLY A 126 -1.09 -21.16 0.59
C GLY A 126 -0.58 -19.92 -0.16
N ASP A 127 0.20 -20.15 -1.21
CA ASP A 127 0.68 -19.11 -2.11
C ASP A 127 -0.21 -19.04 -3.35
N LEU A 128 -0.83 -17.88 -3.57
CA LEU A 128 -1.66 -17.63 -4.75
C LEU A 128 -0.84 -16.97 -5.84
N THR A 129 -0.77 -17.59 -7.00
CA THR A 129 -0.10 -17.03 -8.18
C THR A 129 -1.12 -16.56 -9.21
N ASN A 130 -0.68 -15.71 -10.14
CA ASN A 130 -1.52 -15.15 -11.21
C ASN A 130 -2.75 -14.35 -10.71
N ILE A 131 -2.70 -13.86 -9.47
CA ILE A 131 -3.70 -12.93 -8.92
C ILE A 131 -3.33 -11.51 -9.35
N THR A 132 -4.23 -10.83 -10.04
CA THR A 132 -4.03 -9.44 -10.52
C THR A 132 -4.60 -8.39 -9.56
N SER A 133 -5.60 -8.75 -8.78
CA SER A 133 -6.21 -7.87 -7.79
C SER A 133 -6.90 -8.64 -6.67
N ILE A 134 -7.07 -7.97 -5.53
CA ILE A 134 -7.91 -8.40 -4.41
C ILE A 134 -8.99 -7.34 -4.22
N SER A 135 -10.26 -7.73 -4.24
CA SER A 135 -11.41 -6.83 -4.13
C SER A 135 -12.44 -7.40 -3.18
N ASN A 136 -13.11 -6.53 -2.42
CA ASN A 136 -14.21 -6.90 -1.53
C ASN A 136 -15.53 -6.36 -2.09
N ASN A 137 -15.97 -6.88 -3.25
CA ASN A 137 -17.27 -6.65 -3.90
C ASN A 137 -17.93 -5.31 -3.50
N GLU A 138 -17.41 -4.19 -4.04
CA GLU A 138 -17.76 -2.77 -3.78
C GLU A 138 -16.84 -2.00 -2.81
N GLY A 139 -15.92 -2.67 -2.11
CA GLY A 139 -14.90 -2.04 -1.27
C GLY A 139 -13.60 -1.64 -2.00
N THR A 140 -12.54 -1.40 -1.25
CA THR A 140 -11.20 -1.13 -1.80
C THR A 140 -10.73 -2.30 -2.65
N THR A 141 -10.24 -1.99 -3.84
CA THR A 141 -9.49 -2.93 -4.67
C THR A 141 -8.01 -2.65 -4.52
N ILE A 142 -7.23 -3.68 -4.21
CA ILE A 142 -5.77 -3.65 -4.22
C ILE A 142 -5.31 -4.30 -5.52
N SER A 143 -4.70 -3.50 -6.40
CA SER A 143 -4.12 -4.03 -7.64
C SER A 143 -2.68 -4.46 -7.37
N LEU A 144 -2.33 -5.67 -7.80
CA LEU A 144 -1.03 -6.30 -7.54
C LEU A 144 -0.22 -6.31 -8.85
N GLY A 145 0.92 -5.62 -8.85
CA GLY A 145 1.82 -5.59 -10.01
C GLY A 145 2.94 -4.55 -9.88
N ASN A 146 4.00 -4.70 -10.69
CA ASN A 146 5.10 -3.73 -10.79
C ASN A 146 5.73 -3.31 -9.45
N ASN A 147 5.82 -4.25 -8.50
CA ASN A 147 6.35 -4.02 -7.15
C ASN A 147 5.70 -2.83 -6.41
N THR A 148 4.45 -2.46 -6.76
CA THR A 148 3.73 -1.32 -6.20
C THR A 148 2.41 -1.78 -5.59
N VAL A 149 2.08 -1.30 -4.40
CA VAL A 149 0.76 -1.49 -3.80
C VAL A 149 -0.12 -0.32 -4.22
N ASN A 150 -1.07 -0.57 -5.12
CA ASN A 150 -2.04 0.44 -5.54
C ASN A 150 -3.40 0.19 -4.87
N VAL A 151 -3.80 1.09 -3.97
CA VAL A 151 -5.11 1.08 -3.28
C VAL A 151 -6.18 1.91 -4.01
N ASN A 152 -5.90 2.32 -5.24
CA ASN A 152 -6.72 3.21 -6.06
C ASN A 152 -7.02 4.52 -5.29
N ASN A 153 -8.27 5.01 -5.34
CA ASN A 153 -8.69 6.22 -4.64
C ASN A 153 -9.08 6.00 -3.17
N ALA A 154 -8.71 4.86 -2.57
CA ALA A 154 -8.98 4.59 -1.17
C ALA A 154 -7.97 5.32 -0.25
N THR A 155 -8.42 5.61 0.97
CA THR A 155 -7.54 6.14 2.02
C THR A 155 -6.83 5.00 2.75
N VAL A 156 -5.59 5.24 3.17
CA VAL A 156 -4.85 4.34 4.06
C VAL A 156 -4.96 4.88 5.48
N SER A 157 -5.66 4.16 6.35
CA SER A 157 -5.87 4.54 7.76
C SER A 157 -4.94 3.76 8.70
N ASN A 158 -4.87 4.17 9.96
CA ASN A 158 -4.06 3.53 11.01
C ASN A 158 -2.56 3.44 10.71
N VAL A 159 -2.03 4.42 9.97
CA VAL A 159 -0.59 4.55 9.72
C VAL A 159 0.08 5.15 10.96
N ALA A 160 0.90 4.36 11.65
CA ALA A 160 1.73 4.84 12.77
C ALA A 160 2.75 5.89 12.29
N ASN A 161 3.34 6.65 13.23
CA ASN A 161 4.39 7.61 12.87
C ASN A 161 5.60 6.85 12.30
N GLY A 162 6.02 7.20 11.09
CA GLY A 162 7.24 6.68 10.48
C GLY A 162 8.48 7.10 11.26
N THR A 163 9.45 6.19 11.38
CA THR A 163 10.71 6.41 12.12
C THR A 163 11.93 6.18 11.25
N ASN A 164 11.82 5.35 10.22
CA ASN A 164 12.86 5.09 9.24
C ASN A 164 12.62 5.91 7.96
N ALA A 165 13.67 6.10 7.16
CA ALA A 165 13.62 6.90 5.93
C ALA A 165 12.64 6.36 4.87
N THR A 166 12.28 5.09 4.93
CA THR A 166 11.38 4.41 3.98
C THR A 166 9.96 4.20 4.51
N ASP A 167 9.66 4.67 5.73
CA ASP A 167 8.33 4.54 6.30
C ASP A 167 7.38 5.58 5.68
N ALA A 168 6.09 5.24 5.58
CA ALA A 168 5.07 6.21 5.21
C ALA A 168 4.90 7.27 6.31
N VAL A 169 4.59 8.52 5.92
CA VAL A 169 4.27 9.61 6.85
C VAL A 169 2.77 9.78 6.98
N ASN A 170 2.29 9.97 8.21
CA ASN A 170 0.87 10.22 8.47
C ASN A 170 0.58 11.74 8.64
N LEU A 171 -0.70 12.10 8.73
CA LEU A 171 -1.13 13.49 8.89
C LEU A 171 -0.65 14.14 10.19
N ALA A 172 -0.46 13.37 11.27
CA ALA A 172 0.04 13.89 12.53
C ALA A 172 1.50 14.36 12.40
N GLN A 173 2.36 13.59 11.72
CA GLN A 173 3.73 13.99 11.41
C GLN A 173 3.78 15.22 10.51
N LEU A 174 2.93 15.26 9.48
CA LEU A 174 2.82 16.43 8.59
C LEU A 174 2.37 17.69 9.33
N ASN A 175 1.45 17.56 10.29
CA ASN A 175 1.03 18.69 11.12
C ASN A 175 2.10 19.11 12.12
N ALA A 176 2.83 18.15 12.71
CA ALA A 176 3.91 18.42 13.65
C ALA A 176 5.13 19.06 12.99
N SER A 177 5.35 18.84 11.68
CA SER A 177 6.45 19.46 10.94
C SER A 177 6.18 20.92 10.57
N LYS A 178 4.99 21.47 10.84
CA LYS A 178 4.66 22.87 10.53
C LYS A 178 5.42 23.81 11.46
N ALA A 179 6.13 24.77 10.87
CA ALA A 179 6.74 25.87 11.60
C ALA A 179 5.74 27.02 11.78
N TYR A 180 5.78 27.67 12.94
CA TYR A 180 4.96 28.85 13.25
C TYR A 180 5.89 30.03 13.53
N VAL A 181 5.88 31.02 12.63
CA VAL A 181 6.66 32.26 12.78
C VAL A 181 5.74 33.37 13.25
N LYS A 182 6.07 34.01 14.37
CA LYS A 182 5.37 35.19 14.89
C LYS A 182 6.33 36.37 14.95
N ALA A 183 5.84 37.56 14.58
CA ALA A 183 6.60 38.79 14.76
C ALA A 183 6.82 39.02 16.26
N GLY A 184 8.08 39.21 16.64
CA GLY A 184 8.48 39.67 17.96
C GLY A 184 8.48 41.19 18.04
N ASN A 185 9.00 41.73 19.14
CA ASN A 185 9.14 43.19 19.29
C ASN A 185 10.00 43.76 18.17
N PHE A 186 9.50 44.84 17.55
CA PHE A 186 10.23 45.60 16.53
C PHE A 186 10.65 44.80 15.31
N THR A 187 9.87 43.79 14.96
CA THR A 187 10.05 43.02 13.74
C THR A 187 8.74 42.99 12.97
N THR A 188 8.81 42.88 11.66
CA THR A 188 7.67 42.49 10.84
C THR A 188 7.92 41.11 10.26
N VAL A 189 6.85 40.34 10.16
CA VAL A 189 6.85 39.05 9.49
C VAL A 189 5.85 39.13 8.36
N THR A 190 6.32 38.92 7.14
CA THR A 190 5.47 38.73 5.97
C THR A 190 5.65 37.31 5.45
N SER A 191 4.62 36.78 4.80
CA SER A 191 4.66 35.42 4.27
C SER A 191 3.98 35.32 2.92
N THR A 192 4.57 34.52 2.04
CA THR A 192 4.00 34.13 0.75
C THR A 192 3.99 32.61 0.66
N SER A 193 2.92 32.03 0.09
CA SER A 193 2.78 30.58 -0.07
C SER A 193 2.56 30.25 -1.54
N ASP A 194 3.26 29.22 -2.02
CA ASP A 194 3.09 28.66 -3.36
C ASP A 194 3.19 27.12 -3.32
N ALA A 195 3.32 26.49 -4.49
CA ALA A 195 3.42 25.03 -4.60
C ALA A 195 4.66 24.42 -3.91
N ASN A 196 5.69 25.23 -3.63
CA ASN A 196 6.93 24.81 -2.98
C ASN A 196 6.89 24.99 -1.46
N GLY A 197 5.84 25.62 -0.91
CA GLY A 197 5.67 25.83 0.52
C GLY A 197 5.44 27.30 0.89
N THR A 198 5.70 27.63 2.16
CA THR A 198 5.55 29.00 2.69
C THR A 198 6.92 29.61 2.97
N THR A 199 7.21 30.75 2.34
CA THR A 199 8.39 31.57 2.66
C THR A 199 7.99 32.62 3.69
N TYR A 200 8.77 32.72 4.77
CA TYR A 200 8.63 33.76 5.78
C TYR A 200 9.79 34.76 5.64
N ILE A 201 9.47 36.04 5.54
CA ILE A 201 10.45 37.14 5.56
C ILE A 201 10.33 37.81 6.92
N VAL A 202 11.46 37.95 7.63
CA VAL A 202 11.53 38.60 8.95
C VAL A 202 12.43 39.81 8.83
N ASN A 203 11.86 41.01 9.00
CA ASN A 203 12.60 42.26 9.01
C ASN A 203 12.72 42.79 10.44
N ALA A 204 13.87 43.35 10.81
CA ALA A 204 14.07 44.05 12.07
C ALA A 204 13.99 45.57 11.86
N GLU A 205 13.12 46.23 12.60
CA GLU A 205 12.67 47.60 12.27
C GLU A 205 12.93 48.64 13.37
N LYS A 206 13.48 48.27 14.53
CA LYS A 206 13.81 49.28 15.56
C LYS A 206 15.27 49.66 15.55
N THR A 207 15.46 50.96 15.34
CA THR A 207 16.61 51.68 15.85
C THR A 207 16.11 52.97 16.50
N VAL A 208 16.61 53.32 17.68
CA VAL A 208 16.26 54.56 18.39
C VAL A 208 17.52 55.37 18.53
N VAL A 209 17.49 56.59 17.99
CA VAL A 209 18.56 57.57 18.15
C VAL A 209 17.89 58.88 18.54
N THR A 210 18.36 59.49 19.63
CA THR A 210 17.83 60.76 20.14
C THR A 210 18.92 61.81 20.05
N GLU A 211 18.59 62.95 19.44
CA GLU A 211 19.48 64.11 19.41
C GLU A 211 19.72 64.62 20.84
N GLY A 212 20.99 64.92 21.14
CA GLY A 212 21.37 65.67 22.33
C GLY A 212 21.58 67.14 21.99
N ASP A 213 21.88 67.96 23.00
CA ASP A 213 22.19 69.37 22.78
C ASP A 213 23.33 69.54 21.77
N ASN A 214 23.15 70.48 20.83
CA ASN A 214 24.12 70.81 19.79
C ASN A 214 24.50 69.68 18.81
N VAL A 215 23.76 68.57 18.81
CA VAL A 215 23.92 67.47 17.86
C VAL A 215 22.72 67.45 16.92
N ASN A 216 22.99 67.47 15.62
CA ASN A 216 21.99 67.28 14.57
C ASN A 216 22.16 65.89 13.95
N ILE A 217 21.08 65.13 13.88
CA ILE A 217 21.06 63.75 13.37
C ILE A 217 20.11 63.70 12.18
N THR A 218 20.65 63.40 11.01
CA THR A 218 19.84 63.14 9.82
C THR A 218 19.82 61.64 9.51
N THR A 219 18.68 61.15 9.03
CA THR A 219 18.44 59.73 8.78
C THR A 219 17.99 59.47 7.35
N THR A 220 18.52 58.41 6.74
CA THR A 220 18.05 57.87 5.45
C THR A 220 17.83 56.36 5.56
N THR A 221 16.82 55.80 4.88
CA THR A 221 16.52 54.35 4.86
C THR A 221 16.40 53.87 3.42
N THR A 222 17.04 52.75 3.07
CA THR A 222 16.95 52.14 1.73
C THR A 222 15.67 51.31 1.55
N ALA A 223 15.38 50.88 0.31
CA ALA A 223 14.23 50.03 0.01
C ALA A 223 14.32 48.63 0.68
N GLU A 224 15.54 48.18 0.98
CA GLU A 224 15.84 46.94 1.69
C GLU A 224 15.82 47.10 3.23
N GLY A 225 15.51 48.30 3.73
CA GLY A 225 15.37 48.57 5.17
C GLY A 225 16.65 48.95 5.91
N LEU A 226 17.76 49.24 5.21
CA LEU A 226 18.99 49.71 5.86
C LEU A 226 18.87 51.20 6.24
N THR A 227 18.90 51.50 7.54
CA THR A 227 18.91 52.88 8.05
C THR A 227 20.32 53.39 8.32
N THR A 228 20.68 54.54 7.77
CA THR A 228 21.95 55.24 8.01
C THR A 228 21.71 56.51 8.82
N TYR A 229 22.50 56.69 9.88
CA TYR A 229 22.49 57.87 10.75
C TYR A 229 23.71 58.73 10.46
N THR A 230 23.49 60.00 10.10
CA THR A 230 24.56 60.99 9.94
C THR A 230 24.51 61.95 11.12
N VAL A 231 25.61 62.05 11.86
CA VAL A 231 25.70 62.87 13.08
C VAL A 231 26.59 64.08 12.80
N ASN A 232 26.05 65.27 13.01
CA ASN A 232 26.74 66.55 12.87
C ASN A 232 26.67 67.34 14.17
N VAL A 233 27.68 68.15 14.45
CA VAL A 233 27.68 69.09 15.59
C VAL A 233 27.40 70.49 15.06
N ALA A 234 26.44 71.20 15.64
CA ALA A 234 26.02 72.53 15.18
C ALA A 234 25.58 73.45 16.34
N GLY A 235 25.67 74.76 16.11
CA GLY A 235 25.30 75.79 17.09
C GLY A 235 26.40 76.12 18.10
N GLU A 236 26.04 76.88 19.15
CA GLU A 236 26.96 77.27 20.23
C GLU A 236 27.23 76.11 21.19
N LEU A 237 28.50 75.70 21.29
CA LEU A 237 28.91 74.65 22.22
C LEU A 237 29.20 75.24 23.60
N ASN A 238 28.37 74.90 24.59
CA ASN A 238 28.53 75.33 25.97
C ASN A 238 29.31 74.32 26.80
N ASN A 239 29.97 74.77 27.87
CA ASN A 239 30.72 73.93 28.82
C ASN A 239 31.87 73.10 28.20
N ILE A 240 32.43 73.54 27.07
CA ILE A 240 33.64 72.94 26.50
C ILE A 240 34.86 73.44 27.26
N THR A 241 35.56 72.55 27.95
CA THR A 241 36.80 72.88 28.68
C THR A 241 38.02 72.76 27.77
N THR A 242 38.04 71.76 26.90
CA THR A 242 39.14 71.47 26.00
C THR A 242 38.63 70.91 24.67
N ILE A 243 39.27 71.30 23.57
CA ILE A 243 39.15 70.62 22.27
C ILE A 243 40.53 70.03 21.96
N ASN A 244 40.60 68.72 21.77
CA ASN A 244 41.82 68.04 21.32
C ASN A 244 41.56 67.39 19.98
N ASN A 245 42.39 67.71 19.00
CA ASN A 245 42.44 66.97 17.75
C ASN A 245 43.87 66.48 17.51
N ASN A 246 44.05 65.17 17.57
CA ASN A 246 45.30 64.47 17.28
C ASN A 246 46.54 65.09 17.96
N GLY A 247 46.43 65.44 19.25
CA GLY A 247 47.53 65.97 20.07
C GLY A 247 47.62 67.49 20.11
N THR A 248 46.87 68.21 19.27
CA THR A 248 46.74 69.68 19.39
C THR A 248 45.58 70.00 20.33
N THR A 249 45.88 70.69 21.44
CA THR A 249 44.88 71.00 22.47
C THR A 249 44.62 72.50 22.54
N PHE A 250 43.34 72.87 22.47
CA PHE A 250 42.86 74.22 22.76
C PHE A 250 42.09 74.18 24.08
N THR A 251 42.56 74.91 25.09
CA THR A 251 41.96 74.97 26.43
C THR A 251 41.23 76.29 26.64
N PHE A 252 39.98 76.24 27.08
CA PHE A 252 39.19 77.42 27.40
C PHE A 252 39.31 77.73 28.91
N GLY A 253 39.70 78.95 29.26
CA GLY A 253 39.72 79.45 30.65
C GLY A 253 38.41 80.17 31.02
N ASN A 254 38.28 80.59 32.28
CA ASN A 254 37.14 81.43 32.70
C ASN A 254 37.22 82.83 32.05
N GLY A 255 36.17 83.22 31.32
CA GLY A 255 36.02 84.54 30.70
C GLY A 255 35.66 84.47 29.21
N THR A 256 35.48 85.62 28.57
CA THR A 256 35.22 85.71 27.13
C THR A 256 36.56 85.76 26.37
N THR A 257 36.83 84.74 25.55
CA THR A 257 37.99 84.76 24.63
C THR A 257 37.48 84.94 23.21
N THR A 258 37.71 86.11 22.63
CA THR A 258 37.44 86.37 21.21
C THR A 258 38.67 86.00 20.38
N VAL A 259 38.58 84.96 19.55
CA VAL A 259 39.61 84.66 18.54
C VAL A 259 39.17 85.35 17.24
N SER A 260 39.72 86.52 16.94
CA SER A 260 39.57 87.16 15.62
C SER A 260 40.50 86.47 14.62
N ASP A 261 40.10 86.39 13.35
CA ASP A 261 40.76 85.73 12.21
C ASP A 261 42.12 86.34 11.79
N GLU A 262 42.91 86.81 12.75
CA GLU A 262 44.31 87.15 12.57
C GLU A 262 45.11 86.24 13.47
N GLY A 263 45.50 85.08 12.93
CA GLY A 263 46.38 84.12 13.58
C GLY A 263 47.68 84.77 14.07
N LYS A 264 47.67 85.26 15.32
CA LYS A 264 48.85 85.55 16.13
C LYS A 264 48.51 85.24 17.58
N SER A 265 48.84 84.03 18.02
CA SER A 265 49.01 83.75 19.44
C SER A 265 50.05 84.74 19.99
N LYS A 266 49.58 85.75 20.74
CA LYS A 266 50.45 86.60 21.55
C LYS A 266 50.82 85.80 22.79
N TYR A 267 51.99 85.16 22.77
CA TYR A 267 52.68 84.81 24.00
C TYR A 267 52.97 86.11 24.76
N LEU A 268 52.15 86.40 25.76
CA LEU A 268 52.30 87.54 26.66
C LEU A 268 52.77 86.99 28.00
N ASN A 269 54.09 86.79 28.13
CA ASN A 269 54.70 86.70 29.45
C ASN A 269 55.27 88.06 29.88
N ARG A 270 54.73 88.50 31.01
CA ARG A 270 54.85 89.81 31.66
C ARG A 270 56.27 90.07 32.14
N CYS A 271 56.83 91.21 31.75
CA CYS A 271 57.99 91.80 32.43
C CYS A 271 57.55 92.41 33.77
N LYS A 272 58.10 91.96 34.90
CA LYS A 272 58.14 92.78 36.11
C LYS A 272 59.40 93.64 36.07
N TYR A 273 59.22 94.93 35.81
CA TYR A 273 60.26 95.94 36.00
C TYR A 273 60.22 96.42 37.46
N HIS A 274 61.25 96.10 38.25
CA HIS A 274 61.64 96.88 39.41
C HIS A 274 62.82 97.77 38.99
N GLY A 275 62.68 99.08 39.23
CA GLY A 275 63.72 100.04 38.89
C GLY A 275 64.96 99.94 39.78
N CYS A 276 66.10 100.16 39.12
CA CYS A 276 67.39 100.69 39.58
C CYS A 276 68.58 99.71 39.58
N GLY A 277 69.43 99.86 38.56
CA GLY A 277 70.88 99.59 38.66
C GLY A 277 71.42 98.35 37.95
N ASN A 278 71.89 98.57 36.72
CA ASN A 278 72.88 97.81 35.94
C ASN A 278 72.52 96.39 35.41
N HIS A 279 72.60 96.29 34.06
CA HIS A 279 72.49 95.12 33.17
C HIS A 279 72.96 93.80 33.80
N TRP A 280 72.28 92.65 33.63
CA TRP A 280 72.29 91.77 32.44
C TRP A 280 70.97 90.97 32.34
N ARG A 281 70.45 90.72 31.11
CA ARG A 281 69.30 89.84 30.86
C ARG A 281 69.78 88.50 30.33
N TYR A 282 69.34 87.41 30.97
CA TYR A 282 69.34 86.08 30.37
C TYR A 282 67.90 85.56 30.45
N CYS A 283 67.32 85.25 29.28
CA CYS A 283 66.03 84.59 29.18
C CYS A 283 66.32 83.14 28.77
N GLU A 284 66.05 82.17 29.64
CA GLU A 284 65.87 80.79 29.21
C GLU A 284 64.37 80.56 28.96
N TYR A 285 64.10 79.91 27.83
CA TYR A 285 62.78 79.55 27.33
C TYR A 285 62.53 78.08 27.64
N ASP A 286 61.33 77.78 28.13
CA ASP A 286 60.50 76.64 27.71
C ASP A 286 59.03 77.13 27.67
#